data_AF-A0AAQ3KQ29-F1
#
_entry.id   AF-A0AAQ3KQ29-F1
#
_cell.length_a   1.000
_cell.length_b   1.000
_cell.length_c   1.000
_cell.angle_alpha   90.00
_cell.angle_beta   90.00
_cell.angle_gamma   90.00
#
_symmetry.space_group_name_H-M   'P 1'
#
loop_
_entity.id
_entity.type
_entity.pdbx_description
1 polymer ?
#
loop_
_entity_poly.entity_id
_entity_poly.type
_entity_poly.pdbx_seq_one_letter_code
_entity_poly.pdbx_strand_id
1 'polypeptide(L)'
;MSMACSSLLTAPTSKPTPPLVSAKLVSSSSSTLIVANATPSSSGNSRAVGRRELAAILSSAAALMVLPAAPSALAAENEEYVKETEEVINKVRTTINMDKKDPNVATAVAELREASNSWVAKFRREKSLLARASFRDMYSALNAVSGHYISFGPTAPIPAKRKARILEEVDTAEKALLRGR
;
A
#
# COMPACT_ATOMS: atom_id res chain seq x y z
N MET A 1 55.25 54.18 -38.16
CA MET A 1 53.97 54.89 -38.36
C MET A 1 52.85 53.88 -38.16
N SER A 2 51.91 54.21 -37.27
CA SER A 2 50.56 53.64 -37.01
C SER A 2 50.37 52.12 -36.99
N MET A 3 50.03 51.53 -35.83
CA MET A 3 48.69 51.53 -35.20
C MET A 3 47.62 50.84 -36.06
N ALA A 4 47.26 49.60 -35.67
CA ALA A 4 45.88 49.14 -35.63
C ALA A 4 45.78 47.93 -34.70
N CYS A 5 45.33 48.19 -33.47
CA CYS A 5 44.81 47.21 -32.53
C CYS A 5 43.46 46.67 -33.03
N SER A 6 43.17 45.40 -32.78
CA SER A 6 41.78 44.93 -32.58
C SER A 6 41.81 43.70 -31.68
N SER A 7 41.59 43.96 -30.39
CA SER A 7 41.26 42.99 -29.37
C SER A 7 39.79 42.63 -29.47
N LEU A 8 39.42 41.35 -29.42
CA LEU A 8 38.18 40.92 -28.78
C LEU A 8 38.41 39.60 -28.03
N LEU A 9 38.50 39.76 -26.71
CA LEU A 9 38.44 38.72 -25.70
C LEU A 9 36.98 38.26 -25.45
N THR A 10 36.87 37.06 -24.88
CA THR A 10 35.84 36.57 -23.93
C THR A 10 34.41 36.27 -24.42
N ALA A 11 33.98 35.01 -24.28
CA ALA A 11 33.17 34.57 -23.14
C ALA A 11 32.93 33.03 -23.13
N PRO A 12 33.13 32.33 -21.99
CA PRO A 12 32.59 30.99 -21.77
C PRO A 12 31.12 31.08 -21.31
N THR A 13 30.22 30.33 -21.93
CA THR A 13 28.81 30.28 -21.48
C THR A 13 28.67 29.36 -20.26
N SER A 14 28.45 29.99 -19.11
CA SER A 14 28.06 29.36 -17.84
C SER A 14 26.52 29.37 -17.69
N LYS A 15 25.99 28.26 -17.15
CA LYS A 15 24.60 27.97 -16.73
C LYS A 15 23.76 29.15 -16.21
N PRO A 16 22.43 28.99 -16.24
CA PRO A 16 21.66 29.14 -14.99
C PRO A 16 20.92 27.87 -14.56
N THR A 17 21.20 27.47 -13.33
CA THR A 17 20.45 26.56 -12.46
C THR A 17 19.13 27.22 -12.04
N PRO A 18 17.97 26.53 -12.03
CA PRO A 18 16.75 27.09 -11.45
C PRO A 18 16.82 27.08 -9.90
N PRO A 19 16.27 28.10 -9.22
CA PRO A 19 16.44 28.30 -7.80
C PRO A 19 15.64 27.33 -6.93
N LEU A 20 16.25 26.97 -5.80
CA LEU A 20 15.65 26.38 -4.61
C LEU A 20 14.50 27.27 -4.13
N VAL A 21 13.28 26.73 -4.07
CA VAL A 21 12.17 27.39 -3.36
C VAL A 21 12.12 26.79 -1.95
N SER A 22 12.53 27.59 -0.96
CA SER A 22 12.44 27.23 0.45
C SER A 22 11.50 28.21 1.18
N ALA A 23 10.70 27.62 2.06
CA ALA A 23 9.92 28.20 3.16
C ALA A 23 8.71 29.10 2.86
N LYS A 24 7.53 28.60 3.26
CA LYS A 24 6.55 29.39 3.99
C LYS A 24 6.19 28.65 5.28
N LEU A 25 7.02 28.85 6.31
CA LEU A 25 6.65 28.64 7.71
C LEU A 25 5.74 29.80 8.10
N VAL A 26 4.47 29.51 8.40
CA VAL A 26 3.68 30.39 9.24
C VAL A 26 3.80 29.84 10.66
N SER A 27 4.56 30.57 11.47
CA SER A 27 4.53 30.52 12.93
C SER A 27 4.18 31.93 13.39
N SER A 28 3.08 32.06 14.11
CA SER A 28 2.85 33.13 15.07
C SER A 28 1.84 32.56 16.08
N SER A 29 2.32 32.06 17.22
CA SER A 29 2.57 32.81 18.46
C SER A 29 1.28 33.06 19.25
N SER A 30 1.05 32.29 20.30
CA SER A 30 1.22 32.77 21.69
C SER A 30 0.33 32.03 22.68
N SER A 31 0.99 31.61 23.76
CA SER A 31 0.51 30.91 24.93
C SER A 31 -0.05 31.88 25.98
N THR A 32 -1.10 31.47 26.70
CA THR A 32 -1.41 31.82 28.12
C THR A 32 -2.61 30.97 28.55
N LEU A 33 -2.45 29.93 29.39
CA LEU A 33 -2.28 29.93 30.84
C LEU A 33 -3.46 30.54 31.65
N ILE A 34 -4.17 29.62 32.33
CA ILE A 34 -4.70 29.69 33.70
C ILE A 34 -5.95 30.59 33.92
N VAL A 35 -7.00 30.02 34.52
CA VAL A 35 -7.54 30.38 35.85
C VAL A 35 -8.85 29.61 36.06
N ALA A 36 -8.84 28.79 37.12
CA ALA A 36 -10.02 28.21 37.74
C ALA A 36 -10.88 29.34 38.32
N ASN A 37 -12.21 29.23 38.20
CA ASN A 37 -13.08 29.93 39.13
C ASN A 37 -14.03 28.93 39.77
N ALA A 38 -13.84 28.74 41.07
CA ALA A 38 -14.72 27.98 41.95
C ALA A 38 -15.80 28.91 42.53
N THR A 39 -16.77 28.24 43.17
CA THR A 39 -17.74 28.72 44.17
C THR A 39 -19.08 29.28 43.67
N PRO A 40 -20.15 29.24 44.51
CA PRO A 40 -20.73 28.05 45.16
C PRO A 40 -22.29 28.08 45.15
N SER A 41 -22.92 27.09 45.83
CA SER A 41 -24.33 27.05 46.31
C SER A 41 -25.34 26.49 45.29
N SER A 42 -26.26 25.57 45.62
CA SER A 42 -27.01 25.40 46.86
C SER A 42 -27.65 23.99 46.96
N SER A 43 -27.63 23.47 48.19
CA SER A 43 -28.65 22.71 48.93
C SER A 43 -29.72 21.87 48.21
N GLY A 44 -29.80 20.59 48.59
CA GLY A 44 -30.96 19.73 48.35
C GLY A 44 -30.82 18.33 48.91
N ASN A 45 -31.01 18.17 50.22
CA ASN A 45 -31.10 16.90 50.92
C ASN A 45 -32.33 16.09 50.43
N SER A 46 -32.14 14.81 50.10
CA SER A 46 -33.05 13.74 50.58
C SER A 46 -32.45 12.36 50.31
N ARG A 47 -31.99 11.74 51.41
CA ARG A 47 -31.87 10.29 51.54
C ARG A 47 -33.28 9.70 51.56
N ALA A 48 -33.49 8.61 50.82
CA ALA A 48 -34.05 7.33 51.33
C ALA A 48 -34.67 6.55 50.17
N VAL A 49 -33.98 5.50 49.71
CA VAL A 49 -34.67 4.38 49.06
C VAL A 49 -34.25 3.12 49.80
N GLY A 50 -35.28 2.42 50.28
CA GLY A 50 -35.22 1.45 51.35
C GLY A 50 -34.66 0.09 50.97
N ARG A 51 -34.17 -0.57 52.02
CA ARG A 51 -33.84 -1.98 52.12
C ARG A 51 -35.13 -2.80 52.25
N ARG A 52 -35.36 -3.76 51.35
CA ARG A 52 -36.17 -4.99 51.54
C ARG A 52 -35.54 -6.07 50.64
N GLU A 53 -34.68 -6.92 51.19
CA GLU A 53 -34.98 -8.24 51.78
C GLU A 53 -35.09 -9.37 50.73
N LEU A 54 -34.01 -10.15 50.69
CA LEU A 54 -33.83 -11.62 50.63
C LEU A 54 -34.73 -12.58 49.81
N ALA A 55 -34.02 -13.63 49.37
CA ALA A 55 -34.43 -15.01 49.05
C ALA A 55 -34.93 -15.28 47.62
N ALA A 56 -34.66 -16.41 46.96
CA ALA A 56 -33.73 -17.53 47.14
C ALA A 56 -33.81 -18.36 45.83
N ILE A 57 -32.66 -18.94 45.41
CA ILE A 57 -32.46 -20.24 44.73
C ILE A 57 -33.46 -20.65 43.62
N LEU A 58 -32.95 -20.91 42.40
CA LEU A 58 -33.12 -22.21 41.72
C LEU A 58 -32.18 -22.35 40.52
N SER A 59 -31.56 -23.53 40.49
CA SER A 59 -30.56 -24.02 39.55
C SER A 59 -31.07 -24.09 38.11
N SER A 60 -30.26 -23.67 37.15
CA SER A 60 -30.22 -24.32 35.83
C SER A 60 -28.83 -24.16 35.24
N ALA A 61 -28.08 -25.25 35.27
CA ALA A 61 -26.86 -25.41 34.51
C ALA A 61 -27.20 -25.46 33.02
N ALA A 62 -27.21 -24.31 32.35
CA ALA A 62 -27.10 -24.27 30.90
C ALA A 62 -25.61 -24.37 30.56
N ALA A 63 -25.17 -25.59 30.26
CA ALA A 63 -23.84 -25.86 29.71
C ALA A 63 -23.63 -24.95 28.50
N LEU A 64 -22.71 -23.99 28.66
CA LEU A 64 -22.18 -23.17 27.59
C LEU A 64 -21.43 -24.11 26.64
N MET A 65 -22.14 -24.65 25.66
CA MET A 65 -21.54 -25.31 24.51
C MET A 65 -20.78 -24.23 23.73
N VAL A 66 -19.54 -23.99 24.13
CA VAL A 66 -18.55 -23.28 23.33
C VAL A 66 -18.31 -24.14 22.10
N LEU A 67 -19.08 -23.87 21.05
CA LEU A 67 -18.85 -24.42 19.73
C LEU A 67 -17.52 -23.85 19.22
N PRO A 68 -16.51 -24.68 18.90
CA PRO A 68 -15.34 -24.17 18.20
C PRO A 68 -15.78 -23.76 16.79
N ALA A 69 -15.84 -22.45 16.55
CA ALA A 69 -16.02 -21.89 15.22
C ALA A 69 -14.92 -22.44 14.32
N ALA A 70 -15.29 -23.21 13.30
CA ALA A 70 -14.37 -23.86 12.39
C ALA A 70 -13.47 -22.81 11.70
N PRO A 71 -12.13 -22.93 11.77
CA PRO A 71 -11.20 -22.05 11.07
C PRO A 71 -11.12 -22.31 9.54
N SER A 72 -11.93 -23.21 8.99
CA SER A 72 -11.80 -23.68 7.60
C SER A 72 -11.97 -22.60 6.53
N ALA A 73 -12.80 -21.57 6.76
CA ALA A 73 -13.03 -20.54 5.75
C ALA A 73 -11.77 -19.67 5.49
N LEU A 74 -11.04 -19.31 6.55
CA LEU A 74 -9.83 -18.48 6.44
C LEU A 74 -8.63 -19.26 5.91
N ALA A 75 -8.59 -20.58 6.16
CA ALA A 75 -7.58 -21.46 5.60
C ALA A 75 -7.78 -21.64 4.09
N ALA A 76 -9.02 -21.85 3.64
CA ALA A 76 -9.35 -21.97 2.23
C ALA A 76 -9.05 -20.68 1.44
N GLU A 77 -9.39 -19.51 1.99
CA GLU A 77 -9.07 -18.20 1.38
C GLU A 77 -7.55 -17.98 1.26
N ASN A 78 -6.78 -18.47 2.23
CA ASN A 78 -5.31 -18.40 2.18
C ASN A 78 -4.72 -19.27 1.08
N GLU A 79 -5.20 -20.50 0.95
CA GLU A 79 -4.74 -21.43 -0.08
C GLU A 79 -5.06 -20.91 -1.48
N GLU A 80 -6.25 -20.33 -1.66
CA GLU A 80 -6.66 -19.68 -2.89
C GLU A 80 -5.80 -18.45 -3.20
N TYR A 81 -5.49 -17.62 -2.19
CA TYR A 81 -4.57 -16.49 -2.35
C TYR A 81 -3.17 -16.92 -2.79
N VAL A 82 -2.61 -17.98 -2.17
CA VAL A 82 -1.30 -18.51 -2.54
C VAL A 82 -1.31 -18.99 -3.98
N LYS A 83 -2.28 -19.84 -4.34
CA LYS A 83 -2.39 -20.40 -5.68
C LYS A 83 -2.53 -19.31 -6.76
N GLU A 84 -3.47 -18.39 -6.59
CA GLU A 84 -3.69 -17.35 -7.60
C GLU A 84 -2.53 -16.36 -7.69
N THR A 85 -1.86 -16.05 -6.57
CA THR A 85 -0.69 -15.17 -6.58
C THR A 85 0.48 -15.83 -7.29
N GLU A 86 0.72 -17.14 -7.09
CA GLU A 86 1.73 -17.91 -7.82
C GLU A 86 1.47 -17.93 -9.34
N GLU A 87 0.21 -18.13 -9.74
CA GLU A 87 -0.20 -18.07 -11.15
C GLU A 87 0.13 -16.70 -11.77
N VAL A 88 -0.18 -15.60 -11.08
CA VAL A 88 0.12 -14.25 -11.57
C VAL A 88 1.63 -13.97 -11.57
N ILE A 89 2.38 -14.43 -10.57
CA ILE A 89 3.85 -14.34 -10.53
C ILE A 89 4.46 -15.01 -11.76
N ASN A 90 4.02 -16.22 -12.08
CA ASN A 90 4.48 -16.98 -13.24
C ASN A 90 4.12 -16.27 -14.56
N LYS A 91 2.92 -15.70 -14.64
CA LYS A 91 2.46 -14.89 -15.77
C LYS A 91 3.38 -13.69 -15.97
N VAL A 92 3.67 -12.92 -14.91
CA VAL A 92 4.57 -11.77 -14.96
C VAL A 92 5.95 -12.19 -15.46
N ARG A 93 6.55 -13.21 -14.84
CA ARG A 93 7.89 -13.71 -15.22
C ARG A 93 7.95 -14.13 -16.67
N THR A 94 6.93 -14.83 -17.15
CA THR A 94 6.85 -15.29 -18.54
C THR A 94 6.76 -14.11 -19.48
N THR A 95 5.76 -13.24 -19.31
CA THR A 95 5.48 -12.11 -20.21
C THR A 95 6.65 -11.14 -20.32
N ILE A 96 7.31 -10.78 -19.22
CA ILE A 96 8.44 -9.81 -19.27
C ILE A 96 9.76 -10.43 -19.76
N ASN A 97 9.85 -11.75 -19.84
CA ASN A 97 10.99 -12.49 -20.38
C ASN A 97 10.83 -12.92 -21.84
N MET A 98 9.66 -12.74 -22.44
CA MET A 98 9.45 -13.02 -23.86
C MET A 98 10.36 -12.17 -24.76
N ASP A 99 10.72 -12.72 -25.92
CA ASP A 99 11.47 -11.98 -26.92
C ASP A 99 10.58 -10.91 -27.57
N LYS A 100 11.10 -9.70 -27.73
CA LYS A 100 10.40 -8.56 -28.34
C LYS A 100 9.97 -8.78 -29.80
N LYS A 101 10.53 -9.78 -30.48
CA LYS A 101 10.17 -10.16 -31.85
C LYS A 101 9.12 -11.27 -31.90
N ASP A 102 8.74 -11.85 -30.76
CA ASP A 102 7.74 -12.90 -30.72
C ASP A 102 6.34 -12.30 -31.01
N PRO A 103 5.60 -12.83 -32.00
CA PRO A 103 4.24 -12.36 -32.29
C PRO A 103 3.27 -12.52 -31.11
N ASN A 104 3.58 -13.42 -30.16
CA ASN A 104 2.71 -13.71 -29.03
C ASN A 104 2.82 -12.69 -27.88
N VAL A 105 3.77 -11.74 -27.92
CA VAL A 105 3.96 -10.76 -26.83
C VAL A 105 2.68 -9.97 -26.56
N ALA A 106 1.99 -9.53 -27.61
CA ALA A 106 0.77 -8.75 -27.45
C ALA A 106 -0.33 -9.55 -26.73
N THR A 107 -0.49 -10.83 -27.09
CA THR A 107 -1.41 -11.76 -26.44
C THR A 107 -1.02 -12.00 -24.99
N ALA A 108 0.25 -12.30 -24.72
CA ALA A 108 0.75 -12.55 -23.36
C ALA A 108 0.61 -11.33 -22.43
N VAL A 109 0.75 -10.10 -22.98
CA VAL A 109 0.50 -8.86 -22.23
C VAL A 109 -0.99 -8.65 -21.97
N ALA A 110 -1.87 -8.98 -22.92
CA ALA A 110 -3.31 -8.91 -22.73
C ALA A 110 -3.77 -9.89 -21.64
N GLU A 111 -3.31 -11.13 -21.69
CA GLU A 111 -3.60 -12.15 -20.66
C GLU A 111 -3.03 -11.76 -19.30
N LEU A 112 -1.83 -11.16 -19.26
CA LEU A 112 -1.27 -10.65 -18.00
C LEU A 112 -2.11 -9.52 -17.43
N ARG A 113 -2.61 -8.62 -18.27
CA ARG A 113 -3.49 -7.53 -17.85
C ARG A 113 -4.80 -8.06 -17.28
N GLU A 114 -5.38 -9.07 -17.91
CA GLU A 114 -6.59 -9.73 -17.43
C GLU A 114 -6.35 -10.41 -16.08
N ALA A 115 -5.31 -11.24 -15.97
CA ALA A 115 -4.94 -11.91 -14.71
C ALA A 115 -4.66 -10.90 -13.58
N SER A 116 -3.94 -9.83 -13.89
CA SER A 116 -3.67 -8.73 -12.94
C SER A 116 -4.96 -8.07 -12.46
N ASN A 117 -5.90 -7.78 -13.37
CA ASN A 117 -7.16 -7.12 -13.01
C ASN A 117 -8.03 -8.02 -12.14
N SER A 118 -8.14 -9.31 -12.49
CA SER A 118 -8.88 -10.30 -11.71
C SER A 118 -8.29 -10.46 -10.31
N TRP A 119 -6.97 -10.61 -10.20
CA TRP A 119 -6.27 -10.73 -8.93
C TRP A 119 -6.46 -9.48 -8.04
N VAL A 120 -6.30 -8.28 -8.61
CA VAL A 120 -6.51 -7.02 -7.87
C VAL A 120 -7.97 -6.87 -7.45
N ALA A 121 -8.93 -7.17 -8.33
CA ALA A 121 -10.36 -7.03 -8.03
C ALA A 121 -10.78 -7.95 -6.87
N LYS A 122 -10.21 -9.15 -6.80
CA LYS A 122 -10.44 -10.12 -5.74
C LYS A 122 -9.78 -9.72 -4.43
N PHE A 123 -8.45 -9.63 -4.40
CA PHE A 123 -7.72 -9.56 -3.14
C PHE A 123 -7.59 -8.14 -2.56
N ARG A 124 -7.84 -7.08 -3.33
CA ARG A 124 -7.76 -5.70 -2.80
C ARG A 124 -8.86 -5.38 -1.77
N ARG A 125 -9.95 -6.14 -1.76
CA ARG A 125 -11.05 -5.96 -0.80
C ARG A 125 -10.81 -6.71 0.51
N GLU A 126 -9.91 -7.69 0.50
CA GLU A 126 -9.59 -8.52 1.66
C GLU A 126 -8.65 -7.80 2.62
N LYS A 127 -9.21 -7.30 3.72
CA LYS A 127 -8.47 -6.50 4.71
C LYS A 127 -7.33 -7.27 5.38
N SER A 128 -7.47 -8.59 5.49
CA SER A 128 -6.45 -9.52 6.01
C SER A 128 -5.18 -9.52 5.14
N LEU A 129 -5.32 -9.34 3.82
CA LEU A 129 -4.22 -9.40 2.85
C LEU A 129 -3.55 -8.05 2.64
N LEU A 130 -4.24 -6.92 2.85
CA LEU A 130 -3.64 -5.58 2.70
C LEU A 130 -2.43 -5.34 3.61
N ALA A 131 -2.39 -6.04 4.75
CA ALA A 131 -1.29 -6.00 5.70
C ALA A 131 -0.11 -6.90 5.32
N ARG A 132 -0.23 -7.74 4.28
CA ARG A 132 0.79 -8.71 3.87
C ARG A 132 1.86 -8.09 2.99
N ALA A 133 3.10 -8.52 3.20
CA ALA A 133 4.24 -8.14 2.37
C ALA A 133 4.07 -8.69 0.95
N SER A 134 3.68 -9.95 0.80
CA SER A 134 3.43 -10.57 -0.52
C SER A 134 2.45 -9.76 -1.36
N PHE A 135 1.35 -9.28 -0.76
CA PHE A 135 0.34 -8.50 -1.47
C PHE A 135 0.88 -7.15 -1.91
N ARG A 136 1.57 -6.42 -1.01
CA ARG A 136 2.10 -5.08 -1.30
C ARG A 136 3.17 -5.11 -2.39
N ASP A 137 4.09 -6.06 -2.31
CA ASP A 137 5.19 -6.20 -3.27
C ASP A 137 4.64 -6.63 -4.65
N MET A 138 3.71 -7.58 -4.68
CA MET A 138 3.06 -7.99 -5.92
C MET A 138 2.25 -6.85 -6.55
N TYR A 139 1.50 -6.09 -5.75
CA TYR A 139 0.73 -4.93 -6.23
C TYR A 139 1.63 -3.83 -6.80
N SER A 140 2.80 -3.59 -6.19
CA SER A 140 3.83 -2.68 -6.73
C SER A 140 4.31 -3.16 -8.10
N ALA A 141 4.71 -4.43 -8.21
CA ALA A 141 5.20 -5.01 -9.45
C ALA A 141 4.15 -4.94 -10.58
N LEU A 142 2.90 -5.29 -10.28
CA LEU A 142 1.79 -5.21 -11.25
C LEU A 142 1.53 -3.79 -11.74
N ASN A 143 1.61 -2.79 -10.85
CA ASN A 143 1.47 -1.38 -11.24
C ASN A 143 2.65 -0.91 -12.09
N ALA A 144 3.87 -1.34 -11.80
CA ALA A 144 5.04 -1.00 -12.60
C ALA A 144 4.96 -1.57 -14.02
N VAL A 145 4.50 -2.81 -14.16
CA VAL A 145 4.28 -3.48 -15.46
C VAL A 145 3.12 -2.82 -16.22
N SER A 146 1.97 -2.67 -15.56
CA SER A 146 0.77 -2.09 -16.17
C SER A 146 1.00 -0.66 -16.64
N GLY A 147 1.66 0.16 -15.82
CA GLY A 147 2.00 1.53 -16.18
C GLY A 147 2.88 1.60 -17.43
N HIS A 148 3.84 0.69 -17.58
CA HIS A 148 4.66 0.61 -18.79
C HIS A 148 3.82 0.30 -20.04
N TYR A 149 3.03 -0.77 -20.02
CA TYR A 149 2.26 -1.17 -21.20
C TYR A 149 1.12 -0.21 -21.53
N ILE A 150 0.56 0.49 -20.55
CA ILE A 150 -0.41 1.57 -20.79
C ILE A 150 0.25 2.76 -21.50
N SER A 151 1.45 3.15 -21.09
CA SER A 151 2.13 4.32 -21.67
C SER A 151 2.81 4.05 -23.01
N PHE A 152 3.38 2.86 -23.21
CA PHE A 152 4.21 2.56 -24.38
C PHE A 152 3.60 1.53 -25.35
N GLY A 153 2.51 0.87 -24.96
CA GLY A 153 1.87 -0.18 -25.76
C GLY A 153 2.39 -1.58 -25.46
N PRO A 154 1.65 -2.64 -25.86
CA PRO A 154 1.89 -4.02 -25.41
C PRO A 154 3.16 -4.67 -25.98
N THR A 155 3.70 -4.16 -27.09
CA THR A 155 4.93 -4.68 -27.71
C THR A 155 6.19 -3.91 -27.30
N ALA A 156 6.04 -2.86 -26.50
CA ALA A 156 7.16 -2.02 -26.10
C ALA A 156 8.02 -2.73 -25.04
N PRO A 157 9.34 -2.90 -25.28
CA PRO A 157 10.20 -3.60 -24.34
C PRO A 157 10.36 -2.81 -23.03
N ILE A 158 10.28 -3.51 -21.90
CA ILE A 158 10.53 -2.91 -20.59
C ILE A 158 12.03 -2.58 -20.45
N PRO A 159 12.39 -1.34 -20.04
CA PRO A 159 13.80 -0.98 -19.82
C PRO A 159 14.49 -1.93 -18.83
N ALA A 160 15.72 -2.35 -19.15
CA ALA A 160 16.44 -3.40 -18.41
C ALA A 160 16.50 -3.17 -16.88
N LYS A 161 16.81 -1.93 -16.45
CA LYS A 161 16.83 -1.56 -15.03
C LYS A 161 15.46 -1.70 -14.36
N ARG A 162 14.38 -1.31 -15.06
CA ARG A 162 13.00 -1.45 -14.57
C ARG A 162 12.61 -2.93 -14.50
N LYS A 163 12.94 -3.71 -15.53
CA LYS A 163 12.70 -5.15 -15.56
C LYS A 163 13.38 -5.88 -14.39
N ALA A 164 14.65 -5.56 -14.13
CA ALA A 164 15.38 -6.14 -13.00
C ALA A 164 14.69 -5.85 -11.65
N ARG A 165 14.27 -4.60 -11.43
CA ARG A 165 13.52 -4.23 -10.22
C ARG A 165 12.18 -4.97 -10.11
N ILE A 166 11.43 -5.11 -11.21
CA ILE A 166 10.15 -5.84 -11.21
C ILE A 166 10.38 -7.30 -10.83
N LEU A 167 11.42 -7.95 -11.38
CA LEU A 167 11.77 -9.33 -11.05
C LEU A 167 12.16 -9.48 -9.57
N GLU A 168 12.92 -8.53 -9.02
CA GLU A 168 13.27 -8.52 -7.60
C GLU A 168 12.04 -8.36 -6.67
N GLU A 169 11.10 -7.49 -7.04
CA GLU A 169 9.84 -7.31 -6.30
C GLU A 169 8.99 -8.58 -6.35
N VAL A 170 8.90 -9.23 -7.52
CA VAL A 170 8.19 -10.51 -7.70
C VAL A 170 8.83 -11.64 -6.89
N ASP A 171 10.17 -11.74 -6.88
CA ASP A 171 10.89 -12.75 -6.11
C ASP A 171 10.74 -12.53 -4.60
N THR A 172 10.69 -11.27 -4.16
CA THR A 172 10.45 -10.92 -2.75
C THR A 172 9.01 -11.25 -2.36
N ALA A 173 8.04 -10.96 -3.23
CA ALA A 173 6.64 -11.30 -3.04
C ALA A 173 6.45 -12.82 -2.92
N GLU A 174 7.05 -13.62 -3.80
CA GLU A 174 6.98 -15.09 -3.76
C GLU A 174 7.57 -15.65 -2.46
N LYS A 175 8.75 -15.17 -2.05
CA LYS A 175 9.36 -15.58 -0.77
C LYS A 175 8.53 -15.18 0.44
N ALA A 176 7.78 -14.08 0.38
CA ALA A 176 6.87 -13.68 1.44
C ALA A 176 5.61 -14.55 1.45
N LEU A 177 5.07 -14.85 0.26
CA LEU A 177 3.90 -15.68 0.02
C LEU A 177 4.08 -17.09 0.61
N LEU A 178 5.21 -17.74 0.32
CA LEU A 178 5.54 -19.07 0.83
C LEU A 178 5.72 -19.11 2.35
N ARG A 179 5.91 -17.95 3.00
CA ARG A 179 5.97 -17.80 4.45
C ARG A 179 4.65 -17.36 5.07
N GLY A 180 3.59 -17.20 4.25
CA GLY A 180 2.29 -16.70 4.67
C GLY A 180 2.29 -15.23 5.08
N ARG A 181 3.21 -14.41 4.53
CA ARG A 181 3.46 -13.03 4.97
C ARG A 181 3.14 -11.97 3.96
#